data_AF-A0A944H0H4-F1
#
_entry.id   AF-A0A944H0H4-F1
#
_cell.length_a   1.000
_cell.length_b   1.000
_cell.length_c   1.000
_cell.angle_alpha   90.00
_cell.angle_beta   90.00
_cell.angle_gamma   90.00
#
_symmetry.space_group_name_H-M   'P 1'
#
loop_
_entity.id
_entity.type
_entity.pdbx_description
1 polymer ?
#
loop_
_entity_poly.entity_id
_entity_poly.type
_entity_poly.pdbx_seq_one_letter_code
_entity_poly.pdbx_strand_id
1 'polypeptide(L)'
;MTQTNLPNLISQMLQPGFYPHSVTEPIQLIQTHISYVLLTGDYAYKLKKPANFGFLDFSTLEKRQHFCQEELRLNQRGAGELYLEVLPLTLVGEQYHLGGTGEVVEYAVKMRQFPQEALFSELFASGNLQESHLEELGRVVAQYHAESVTNDYIRSFGEVSQIRLAIDENYQQTQNYIGRPQTQEQFEATKQYTDNFFVQHPELFKSRIDNNYICECHGDLHLRNIALWHDKIMLFDCIEFNEPFRFVDVMYDVAFTVMDIEARGRKDLGNAFLNAYVEQTGDWEGLQVLPLYLSRQAYVRAKVNSFLLDDPNIPAAVKEESAKTASAYYRQAWEYTKPQQGKLILMSGLSGAGKSTTAKYLARKLNAVHLRSDAVRKHLAGIPLLEKGGDEIYTPEMTQKTYSRLLALGIILANQGWSVILDAKYDRQDLREAAISQAAQHQLPVHIINCTAPLEVVTERLLNRTGDIADATADLLASQIKQSEPFTNQEQPYITVVDTTQPLDTQLSELI
;
A
#
# COMPACT_ATOMS: atom_id res chain seq x y z
N MET A 1 16.85 -25.86 -9.84
CA MET A 1 17.96 -25.46 -8.95
C MET A 1 18.65 -26.72 -8.49
N THR A 2 19.95 -26.84 -8.73
CA THR A 2 20.77 -28.01 -8.36
C THR A 2 20.77 -28.17 -6.84
N GLN A 3 20.59 -29.41 -6.35
CA GLN A 3 20.77 -29.79 -4.94
C GLN A 3 22.16 -29.35 -4.48
N THR A 4 22.23 -28.15 -3.91
CA THR A 4 23.36 -27.68 -3.12
C THR A 4 23.30 -28.44 -1.79
N ASN A 5 24.45 -28.82 -1.23
CA ASN A 5 24.55 -29.55 0.05
C ASN A 5 23.67 -28.89 1.13
N LEU A 6 22.47 -29.42 1.34
CA LEU A 6 21.59 -28.98 2.40
C LEU A 6 22.24 -29.37 3.74
N PRO A 7 22.15 -28.52 4.78
CA PRO A 7 22.57 -28.91 6.13
C PRO A 7 21.91 -30.22 6.54
N ASN A 8 22.63 -31.09 7.27
CA ASN A 8 22.11 -32.41 7.69
C ASN A 8 20.75 -32.31 8.38
N LEU A 9 20.58 -31.29 9.23
CA LEU A 9 19.30 -30.94 9.85
C LEU A 9 18.17 -30.80 8.80
N ILE A 10 18.35 -29.97 7.76
CA ILE A 10 17.33 -29.74 6.73
C ILE A 10 17.06 -31.03 5.94
N SER A 11 18.10 -31.80 5.64
CA SER A 11 17.96 -33.11 4.97
C SER A 11 17.13 -34.10 5.79
N GLN A 12 17.28 -34.12 7.12
CA GLN A 12 16.44 -34.93 8.00
C GLN A 12 15.02 -34.37 8.12
N MET A 13 14.86 -33.05 8.18
CA MET A 13 13.54 -32.40 8.18
C MET A 13 12.74 -32.60 6.89
N LEU A 14 13.38 -33.01 5.79
CA LEU A 14 12.70 -33.43 4.56
C LEU A 14 12.16 -34.86 4.62
N GLN A 15 12.44 -35.61 5.69
CA GLN A 15 11.92 -36.97 5.88
C GLN A 15 10.56 -36.93 6.59
N PRO A 16 9.53 -37.64 6.10
CA PRO A 16 8.20 -37.63 6.71
C PRO A 16 8.18 -38.00 8.20
N GLY A 17 9.01 -38.97 8.59
CA GLY A 17 9.11 -39.43 9.99
C GLY A 17 9.76 -38.45 10.96
N PHE A 18 10.19 -37.27 10.51
CA PHE A 18 10.75 -36.22 11.36
C PHE A 18 9.69 -35.53 12.23
N TYR A 19 8.45 -35.46 11.74
CA TYR A 19 7.38 -34.67 12.36
C TYR A 19 6.46 -35.53 13.23
N PRO A 20 5.94 -34.98 14.34
CA PRO A 20 5.03 -35.70 15.24
C PRO A 20 3.57 -35.75 14.74
N HIS A 21 3.33 -35.34 13.49
CA HIS A 21 2.01 -35.28 12.86
C HIS A 21 2.06 -35.86 11.45
N SER A 22 0.90 -36.15 10.86
CA SER A 22 0.80 -36.55 9.46
C SER A 22 1.37 -35.46 8.54
N VAL A 23 2.05 -35.88 7.47
CA VAL A 23 2.62 -34.97 6.48
C VAL A 23 2.14 -35.27 5.07
N THR A 24 2.06 -34.23 4.24
CA THR A 24 1.86 -34.37 2.79
C THR A 24 3.21 -34.60 2.12
N GLU A 25 3.31 -35.68 1.34
CA GLU A 25 4.53 -36.01 0.60
C GLU A 25 4.44 -35.61 -0.89
N PRO A 26 5.53 -35.12 -1.50
CA PRO A 26 6.82 -34.83 -0.87
C PRO A 26 6.78 -33.52 -0.04
N ILE A 27 7.53 -33.48 1.07
CA ILE A 27 7.77 -32.24 1.83
C ILE A 27 8.50 -31.26 0.90
N GLN A 28 7.93 -30.07 0.73
CA GLN A 28 8.51 -29.06 -0.14
C GLN A 28 9.43 -28.14 0.67
N LEU A 29 10.59 -27.81 0.10
CA LEU A 29 11.52 -26.85 0.67
C LEU A 29 11.49 -25.56 -0.14
N ILE A 30 11.10 -24.47 0.50
CA ILE A 30 11.29 -23.11 -0.01
C ILE A 30 12.53 -22.54 0.67
N GLN A 31 13.44 -21.99 -0.12
CA GLN A 31 14.68 -21.42 0.38
C GLN A 31 14.79 -19.94 0.00
N THR A 32 15.00 -19.08 0.99
CA THR A 32 15.33 -17.67 0.78
C THR A 32 16.82 -17.43 1.04
N HIS A 33 17.28 -16.17 0.94
CA HIS A 33 18.65 -15.79 1.27
C HIS A 33 18.96 -15.96 2.77
N ILE A 34 17.96 -15.85 3.64
CA ILE A 34 18.12 -15.90 5.11
C ILE A 34 17.36 -17.05 5.80
N SER A 35 16.57 -17.85 5.08
CA SER A 35 15.73 -18.88 5.70
C SER A 35 15.54 -20.14 4.86
N TYR A 36 15.16 -21.22 5.54
CA TYR A 36 14.56 -22.43 4.99
C TYR A 36 13.11 -22.51 5.48
N VAL A 37 12.16 -22.84 4.61
CA VAL A 37 10.75 -23.08 4.95
C VAL A 37 10.36 -24.46 4.44
N LEU A 38 9.96 -25.34 5.35
CA LEU A 38 9.51 -26.69 5.03
C LEU A 38 7.99 -26.75 5.09
N LEU A 39 7.37 -27.13 3.97
CA LEU A 39 5.93 -27.29 3.81
C LEU A 39 5.57 -28.76 4.02
N THR A 40 4.83 -29.06 5.08
CA THR A 40 4.56 -30.42 5.54
C THR A 40 3.10 -30.83 5.40
N GLY A 41 2.23 -30.00 4.82
CA GLY A 41 0.79 -30.24 4.70
C GLY A 41 0.00 -29.23 5.52
N ASP A 42 -0.31 -29.57 6.77
CA ASP A 42 -1.06 -28.69 7.69
C ASP A 42 -0.18 -27.59 8.31
N TYR A 43 1.14 -27.84 8.41
CA TYR A 43 2.09 -26.95 9.04
C TYR A 43 3.27 -26.59 8.13
N ALA A 44 3.82 -25.42 8.37
CA ALA A 44 5.09 -24.99 7.81
C ALA A 44 6.10 -24.72 8.94
N TYR A 45 7.38 -24.99 8.67
CA TYR A 45 8.47 -24.75 9.62
C TYR A 45 9.53 -23.85 9.00
N LYS A 46 9.72 -22.65 9.56
CA LYS A 46 10.70 -21.68 9.08
C LYS A 46 11.91 -21.65 10.01
N LEU A 47 13.09 -21.88 9.44
CA LEU A 47 14.38 -21.84 10.12
C LEU A 47 15.24 -20.71 9.55
N LYS A 48 15.95 -20.02 10.43
CA LYS A 48 16.87 -18.94 10.05
C LYS A 48 18.24 -19.53 9.71
N LYS A 49 18.86 -19.04 8.64
CA LYS A 49 20.22 -19.42 8.24
C LYS A 49 21.25 -18.71 9.13
N PRO A 50 22.37 -19.36 9.48
CA PRO A 50 23.45 -18.72 10.23
C PRO A 50 24.21 -17.73 9.33
N ALA A 51 23.70 -16.51 9.22
CA ALA A 51 24.22 -15.47 8.33
C ALA A 51 24.32 -14.11 9.03
N ASN A 52 25.26 -13.28 8.61
CA ASN A 52 25.37 -11.88 9.01
C ASN A 52 25.63 -11.03 7.75
N PHE A 53 24.72 -10.11 7.45
CA PHE A 53 24.78 -9.23 6.28
C PHE A 53 24.93 -7.75 6.66
N GLY A 54 25.28 -7.45 7.92
CA GLY A 54 25.37 -6.09 8.47
C GLY A 54 24.01 -5.52 8.86
N PHE A 55 23.00 -5.64 8.00
CA PHE A 55 21.62 -5.23 8.30
C PHE A 55 20.80 -6.31 9.03
N LEU A 56 21.34 -7.52 9.14
CA LEU A 56 20.75 -8.69 9.80
C LEU A 56 21.87 -9.54 10.38
N ASP A 57 21.67 -10.09 11.58
CA ASP A 57 22.64 -10.96 12.23
C ASP A 57 21.95 -12.16 12.91
N PHE A 58 22.04 -13.31 12.24
CA PHE A 58 21.58 -14.63 12.69
C PHE A 58 22.76 -15.56 13.01
N SER A 59 23.96 -15.02 13.24
CA SER A 59 25.20 -15.80 13.37
C SER A 59 25.22 -16.79 14.53
N THR A 60 24.60 -16.45 15.67
CA THR A 60 24.56 -17.32 16.86
C THR A 60 23.17 -17.91 17.08
N LEU A 61 23.12 -19.01 17.82
CA LEU A 61 21.86 -19.69 18.14
C LEU A 61 20.92 -18.79 18.96
N GLU A 62 21.46 -18.00 19.89
CA GLU A 62 20.70 -17.06 20.72
C GLU A 62 20.05 -15.96 19.86
N LYS A 63 20.77 -15.45 18.86
CA LYS A 63 20.23 -14.46 17.91
C LYS A 63 19.10 -15.06 17.08
N ARG A 64 19.27 -16.30 16.59
CA ARG A 64 18.21 -16.98 15.84
C ARG A 64 16.98 -17.26 16.72
N GLN A 65 17.17 -17.66 17.98
CA GLN A 65 16.08 -17.79 18.93
C GLN A 65 15.32 -16.48 19.10
N HIS A 66 16.05 -15.39 19.38
CA HIS A 66 15.48 -14.07 19.57
C HIS A 66 14.65 -13.63 18.35
N PHE A 67 15.21 -13.73 17.14
CA PHE A 67 14.48 -13.32 15.94
C PHE A 67 13.35 -14.27 15.55
N CYS A 68 13.39 -15.57 15.90
CA CYS A 68 12.22 -16.43 15.77
C CYS A 68 11.08 -15.97 16.70
N GLN A 69 11.41 -15.50 17.91
CA GLN A 69 10.42 -14.93 18.83
C GLN A 69 9.89 -13.59 18.35
N GLU A 70 10.75 -12.71 17.81
CA GLU A 70 10.32 -11.44 17.22
C GLU A 70 9.43 -11.66 16.00
N GLU A 71 9.76 -12.62 15.13
CA GLU A 71 8.91 -12.98 14.00
C GLU A 71 7.53 -13.45 14.47
N LEU A 72 7.47 -14.32 15.49
CA LEU A 72 6.21 -14.74 16.09
C LEU A 72 5.43 -13.54 16.65
N ARG A 73 6.07 -12.68 17.45
CA ARG A 73 5.47 -11.49 18.09
C ARG A 73 4.88 -10.54 17.06
N LEU A 74 5.68 -10.14 16.07
CA LEU A 74 5.32 -9.11 15.10
C LEU A 74 4.16 -9.56 14.21
N ASN A 75 4.19 -10.82 13.77
CA ASN A 75 3.18 -11.35 12.86
C ASN A 75 1.87 -11.73 13.56
N GLN A 76 1.78 -11.70 14.90
CA GLN A 76 0.50 -11.87 15.59
C GLN A 76 -0.55 -10.83 15.16
N ARG A 77 -0.12 -9.59 14.87
CA ARG A 77 -1.01 -8.47 14.56
C ARG A 77 -1.70 -8.60 13.20
N GLY A 78 -0.97 -9.05 12.17
CA GLY A 78 -1.46 -9.15 10.79
C GLY A 78 -1.82 -10.57 10.35
N ALA A 79 -1.30 -11.59 11.02
CA ALA A 79 -1.41 -12.98 10.59
C ALA A 79 -1.35 -13.98 11.77
N GLY A 80 -1.88 -13.64 12.96
CA GLY A 80 -1.79 -14.49 14.15
C GLY A 80 -2.34 -15.91 13.98
N GLU A 81 -3.32 -16.11 13.08
CA GLU A 81 -3.82 -17.45 12.74
C GLU A 81 -2.76 -18.34 12.07
N LEU A 82 -1.77 -17.75 11.39
CA LEU A 82 -0.66 -18.45 10.75
C LEU A 82 0.46 -18.79 11.72
N TYR A 83 0.78 -17.95 12.69
CA TYR A 83 1.97 -18.11 13.53
C TYR A 83 1.63 -18.73 14.89
N LEU A 84 2.11 -19.96 15.14
CA LEU A 84 1.67 -20.77 16.27
C LEU A 84 2.62 -20.70 17.46
N GLU A 85 3.91 -21.02 17.25
CA GLU A 85 4.90 -21.13 18.32
C GLU A 85 6.33 -21.18 17.76
N VAL A 86 7.32 -20.96 18.63
CA VAL A 86 8.74 -21.21 18.33
C VAL A 86 9.15 -22.51 19.02
N LEU A 87 9.64 -23.48 18.22
CA LEU A 87 10.04 -24.80 18.70
C LEU A 87 11.57 -24.94 18.70
N PRO A 88 12.17 -25.53 19.75
CA PRO A 88 13.56 -25.94 19.72
C PRO A 88 13.73 -27.16 18.82
N LEU A 89 14.89 -27.26 18.16
CA LEU A 89 15.38 -28.45 17.49
C LEU A 89 16.56 -28.97 18.31
N THR A 90 16.47 -30.21 18.76
CA THR A 90 17.50 -30.83 19.60
C THR A 90 18.23 -31.94 18.87
N LEU A 91 19.51 -32.13 19.19
CA LEU A 91 20.31 -33.23 18.65
C LEU A 91 20.53 -34.31 19.72
N VAL A 92 20.19 -35.56 19.40
CA VAL A 92 20.49 -36.73 20.23
C VAL A 92 21.25 -37.74 19.38
N GLY A 93 22.54 -37.92 19.66
CA GLY A 93 23.43 -38.66 18.76
C GLY A 93 23.55 -37.93 17.42
N GLU A 94 23.11 -38.58 16.33
CA GLU A 94 23.08 -37.99 14.97
C GLU A 94 21.66 -37.66 14.49
N GLN A 95 20.65 -37.81 15.36
CA GLN A 95 19.24 -37.59 15.01
C GLN A 95 18.75 -36.25 15.58
N TYR A 96 18.18 -35.43 14.70
CA TYR A 96 17.52 -34.20 15.11
C TYR A 96 16.07 -34.48 15.47
N HIS A 97 15.56 -33.77 16.47
CA HIS A 97 14.19 -33.90 16.95
C HIS A 97 13.53 -32.52 17.09
N LEU A 98 12.32 -32.38 16.55
CA LEU A 98 11.48 -31.20 16.72
C LEU A 98 10.82 -31.20 18.10
N GLY A 99 11.03 -30.15 18.88
CA GLY A 99 10.47 -30.01 20.23
C GLY A 99 11.04 -31.00 21.25
N GLY A 100 12.25 -31.54 21.01
CA GLY A 100 12.88 -32.50 21.92
C GLY A 100 13.43 -31.86 23.20
N THR A 101 13.85 -32.70 24.16
CA THR A 101 14.37 -32.29 25.48
C THR A 101 15.90 -32.35 25.57
N GLY A 102 16.60 -32.61 24.47
CA GLY A 102 18.07 -32.69 24.41
C GLY A 102 18.75 -31.33 24.29
N GLU A 103 20.02 -31.32 23.90
CA GLU A 103 20.76 -30.09 23.60
C GLU A 103 20.12 -29.38 22.40
N VAL A 104 19.72 -28.12 22.57
CA VAL A 104 19.13 -27.30 21.51
C VAL A 104 20.23 -26.85 20.56
N VAL A 105 20.04 -27.12 19.27
CA VAL A 105 21.00 -26.80 18.22
C VAL A 105 20.42 -25.83 17.18
N GLU A 106 19.11 -25.67 17.14
CA GLU A 106 18.42 -24.71 16.26
C GLU A 106 17.00 -24.39 16.78
N TYR A 107 16.35 -23.37 16.21
CA TYR A 107 14.94 -23.06 16.44
C TYR A 107 14.16 -22.98 15.12
N ALA A 108 12.89 -23.35 15.17
CA ALA A 108 11.95 -23.21 14.06
C ALA A 108 10.71 -22.43 14.49
N VAL A 109 10.26 -21.49 13.66
CA VAL A 109 8.92 -20.92 13.77
C VAL A 109 7.94 -21.91 13.15
N LYS A 110 7.00 -22.41 13.95
CA LYS A 110 5.93 -23.29 13.48
C LYS A 110 4.73 -22.46 13.08
N MET A 111 4.27 -22.69 11.86
CA MET A 111 3.18 -21.94 11.24
C MET A 111 2.11 -22.90 10.71
N ARG A 112 0.88 -22.42 10.53
CA ARG A 112 -0.09 -23.10 9.66
C ARG A 112 0.36 -22.91 8.21
N GLN A 113 0.41 -24.01 7.47
CA GLN A 113 0.61 -23.94 6.05
C GLN A 113 -0.73 -23.57 5.38
N PHE A 114 -0.68 -22.66 4.42
CA PHE A 114 -1.82 -22.26 3.61
C PHE A 114 -1.51 -22.51 2.11
N PRO A 115 -2.54 -22.69 1.27
CA PRO A 115 -2.35 -22.90 -0.18
C PRO A 115 -1.58 -21.74 -0.81
N GLN A 116 -0.58 -22.01 -1.65
CA GLN A 116 0.23 -20.95 -2.25
C GLN A 116 -0.59 -20.05 -3.19
N GLU A 117 -1.66 -20.60 -3.78
CA GLU A 117 -2.61 -19.88 -4.63
C GLU A 117 -3.37 -18.77 -3.88
N ALA A 118 -3.36 -18.80 -2.54
CA ALA A 118 -3.95 -17.75 -1.71
C ALA A 118 -3.07 -16.48 -1.62
N LEU A 119 -1.79 -16.54 -1.99
CA LEU A 119 -0.93 -15.37 -2.03
C LEU A 119 -1.46 -14.35 -3.04
N PHE A 120 -1.45 -13.06 -2.67
CA PHE A 120 -1.87 -11.99 -3.59
C PHE A 120 -1.03 -11.98 -4.87
N SER A 121 0.24 -12.38 -4.82
CA SER A 121 1.08 -12.55 -6.01
C SER A 121 0.58 -13.63 -6.96
N GLU A 122 0.06 -14.74 -6.43
CA GLU A 122 -0.47 -15.86 -7.23
C GLU A 122 -1.91 -15.57 -7.71
N LEU A 123 -2.73 -14.93 -6.88
CA LEU A 123 -4.02 -14.38 -7.31
C LEU A 123 -3.85 -13.38 -8.44
N PHE A 124 -2.81 -12.54 -8.39
CA PHE A 124 -2.47 -11.62 -9.47
C PHE A 124 -2.09 -12.39 -10.73
N ALA A 125 -1.15 -13.33 -10.63
CA ALA A 125 -0.64 -14.10 -11.77
C ALA A 125 -1.75 -14.92 -12.46
N SER A 126 -2.72 -15.40 -11.70
CA SER A 126 -3.89 -16.15 -12.20
C SER A 126 -5.05 -15.27 -12.67
N GLY A 127 -4.95 -13.94 -12.55
CA GLY A 127 -6.01 -13.00 -12.94
C GLY A 127 -7.20 -12.94 -11.97
N ASN A 128 -7.07 -13.54 -10.78
CA ASN A 128 -8.11 -13.62 -9.75
C ASN A 128 -8.04 -12.48 -8.71
N LEU A 129 -7.00 -11.64 -8.75
CA LEU A 129 -6.92 -10.47 -7.87
C LEU A 129 -7.84 -9.34 -8.40
N GLN A 130 -8.91 -9.06 -7.65
CA GLN A 130 -9.96 -8.11 -8.01
C GLN A 130 -9.85 -6.80 -7.23
N GLU A 131 -10.50 -5.75 -7.74
CA GLU A 131 -10.60 -4.43 -7.11
C GLU A 131 -11.07 -4.49 -5.65
N SER A 132 -12.09 -5.30 -5.36
CA SER A 132 -12.62 -5.48 -4.00
C SER A 132 -11.58 -6.01 -3.02
N HIS A 133 -10.65 -6.86 -3.46
CA HIS A 133 -9.57 -7.36 -2.60
C HIS A 133 -8.60 -6.22 -2.24
N LEU A 134 -8.34 -5.28 -3.14
CA LEU A 134 -7.44 -4.16 -2.89
C LEU A 134 -8.09 -3.07 -2.03
N GLU A 135 -9.40 -2.85 -2.20
CA GLU A 135 -10.16 -1.98 -1.30
C GLU A 135 -10.16 -2.51 0.13
N GLU A 136 -10.40 -3.81 0.28
CA GLU A 136 -10.35 -4.45 1.59
C GLU A 136 -8.93 -4.46 2.16
N LEU A 137 -7.91 -4.71 1.34
CA LEU A 137 -6.52 -4.58 1.76
C LEU A 137 -6.23 -3.17 2.29
N GLY A 138 -6.73 -2.12 1.63
CA GLY A 138 -6.58 -0.74 2.09
C GLY A 138 -7.13 -0.53 3.51
N ARG A 139 -8.30 -1.13 3.82
CA ARG A 139 -8.90 -1.07 5.16
C ARG A 139 -8.13 -1.90 6.18
N VAL A 140 -7.71 -3.12 5.81
CA VAL A 140 -6.92 -4.01 6.68
C VAL A 140 -5.59 -3.36 7.05
N VAL A 141 -4.90 -2.74 6.10
CA VAL A 141 -3.63 -2.02 6.34
C VAL A 141 -3.86 -0.77 7.18
N ALA A 142 -4.94 -0.03 6.94
CA ALA A 142 -5.31 1.11 7.79
C ALA A 142 -5.54 0.69 9.25
N GLN A 143 -6.25 -0.42 9.49
CA GLN A 143 -6.44 -0.98 10.82
C GLN A 143 -5.12 -1.44 11.44
N TYR A 144 -4.29 -2.16 10.68
CA TYR A 144 -2.98 -2.63 11.12
C TYR A 144 -2.08 -1.46 11.56
N HIS A 145 -2.07 -0.35 10.82
CA HIS A 145 -1.32 0.85 11.20
C HIS A 145 -1.92 1.56 12.43
N ALA A 146 -3.25 1.63 12.55
CA ALA A 146 -3.91 2.23 13.71
C ALA A 146 -3.61 1.49 15.02
N GLU A 147 -3.38 0.17 14.94
CA GLU A 147 -3.02 -0.69 16.08
C GLU A 147 -1.50 -0.83 16.29
N SER A 148 -0.69 -0.24 15.41
CA SER A 148 0.77 -0.36 15.48
C SER A 148 1.37 0.50 16.58
N VAL A 149 2.37 -0.07 17.28
CA VAL A 149 3.03 0.60 18.41
C VAL A 149 3.81 1.82 17.90
N THR A 150 3.69 2.93 18.62
CA THR A 150 4.52 4.12 18.44
C THR A 150 4.89 4.72 19.80
N ASN A 151 6.08 5.30 19.90
CA ASN A 151 6.62 5.98 21.07
C ASN A 151 7.76 6.92 20.64
N ASP A 152 8.35 7.68 21.57
CA ASP A 152 9.44 8.62 21.25
C ASP A 152 10.64 7.95 20.56
N TYR A 153 10.97 6.72 20.95
CA TYR A 153 12.05 5.96 20.32
C TYR A 153 11.73 5.61 18.87
N ILE A 154 10.55 5.04 18.61
CA ILE A 154 10.10 4.70 17.24
C ILE A 154 9.97 5.97 16.39
N ARG A 155 9.40 7.04 16.93
CA ARG A 155 9.24 8.32 16.23
C ARG A 155 10.57 8.93 15.79
N SER A 156 11.65 8.70 16.54
CA SER A 156 12.99 9.20 16.18
C SER A 156 13.51 8.64 14.85
N PHE A 157 12.97 7.52 14.35
CA PHE A 157 13.32 6.98 13.04
C PHE A 157 12.67 7.73 11.88
N GLY A 158 11.67 8.57 12.15
CA GLY A 158 11.09 9.48 11.16
C GLY A 158 11.94 10.72 10.88
N GLU A 159 12.99 10.96 11.68
CA GLU A 159 13.90 12.07 11.47
C GLU A 159 14.59 11.96 10.11
N VAL A 160 14.70 13.10 9.41
CA VAL A 160 15.25 13.15 8.05
C VAL A 160 16.64 12.50 7.98
N SER A 161 17.47 12.65 9.01
CA SER A 161 18.81 12.05 9.07
C SER A 161 18.77 10.52 9.08
N GLN A 162 17.80 9.90 9.75
CA GLN A 162 17.63 8.44 9.83
C GLN A 162 17.11 7.89 8.50
N ILE A 163 16.06 8.51 7.95
CA ILE A 163 15.50 8.09 6.65
C ILE A 163 16.56 8.24 5.55
N ARG A 164 17.27 9.37 5.53
CA ARG A 164 18.33 9.65 4.56
C ARG A 164 19.45 8.63 4.64
N LEU A 165 19.91 8.27 5.83
CA LEU A 165 20.96 7.26 6.00
C LEU A 165 20.58 5.94 5.32
N ALA A 166 19.37 5.44 5.59
CA ALA A 166 18.88 4.19 5.00
C ALA A 166 18.73 4.27 3.47
N ILE A 167 18.37 5.43 2.92
CA ILE A 167 18.29 5.62 1.47
C ILE A 167 19.69 5.73 0.85
N ASP A 168 20.60 6.48 1.45
CA ASP A 168 21.97 6.69 0.96
C ASP A 168 22.76 5.38 0.90
N GLU A 169 22.57 4.48 1.86
CA GLU A 169 23.14 3.13 1.82
C GLU A 169 22.71 2.36 0.57
N ASN A 170 21.47 2.53 0.09
CA ASN A 170 21.03 1.90 -1.15
C ASN A 170 21.83 2.41 -2.35
N TYR A 171 22.05 3.72 -2.45
CA TYR A 171 22.85 4.30 -3.54
C TYR A 171 24.32 3.87 -3.46
N GLN A 172 24.91 3.81 -2.26
CA GLN A 172 26.30 3.37 -2.08
C GLN A 172 26.49 1.92 -2.53
N GLN A 173 25.57 1.03 -2.15
CA GLN A 173 25.64 -0.41 -2.47
C GLN A 173 25.39 -0.73 -3.95
N THR A 174 24.85 0.21 -4.74
CA THR A 174 24.45 -0.05 -6.13
C THR A 174 25.32 0.63 -7.19
N GLN A 175 26.35 1.37 -6.81
CA GLN A 175 27.25 2.07 -7.74
C GLN A 175 27.86 1.14 -8.80
N ASN A 176 28.23 -0.08 -8.40
CA ASN A 176 28.82 -1.08 -9.30
C ASN A 176 27.83 -1.65 -10.34
N TYR A 177 26.54 -1.32 -10.23
CA TYR A 177 25.51 -1.73 -11.19
C TYR A 177 25.20 -0.65 -12.24
N ILE A 178 25.87 0.50 -12.19
CA ILE A 178 25.76 1.51 -13.24
C ILE A 178 26.38 0.97 -14.54
N GLY A 179 25.65 1.15 -15.65
CA GLY A 179 26.01 0.61 -16.96
C GLY A 179 25.55 -0.83 -17.20
N ARG A 180 24.89 -1.46 -16.21
CA ARG A 180 24.29 -2.79 -16.34
C ARG A 180 22.76 -2.72 -16.13
N PRO A 181 22.16 -2.96 -14.94
CA PRO A 181 20.72 -2.79 -14.81
C PRO A 181 20.27 -1.32 -14.68
N GLN A 182 21.14 -0.39 -14.30
CA GLN A 182 20.81 1.05 -14.22
C GLN A 182 21.75 1.91 -15.05
N THR A 183 21.27 3.07 -15.52
CA THR A 183 22.10 4.09 -16.19
C THR A 183 22.64 5.11 -15.18
N GLN A 184 23.69 5.84 -15.57
CA GLN A 184 24.22 6.96 -14.76
C GLN A 184 23.13 8.01 -14.52
N GLU A 185 22.35 8.34 -15.55
CA GLU A 185 21.24 9.31 -15.45
C GLU A 185 20.19 8.87 -14.43
N GLN A 186 19.79 7.60 -14.43
CA GLN A 186 18.81 7.08 -13.49
C GLN A 186 19.32 7.17 -12.05
N PHE A 187 20.59 6.79 -11.83
CA PHE A 187 21.24 6.87 -10.52
C PHE A 187 21.30 8.32 -10.01
N GLU A 188 21.80 9.24 -10.82
CA GLU A 188 21.94 10.65 -10.43
C GLU A 188 20.59 11.33 -10.21
N ALA A 189 19.63 11.12 -11.10
CA ALA A 189 18.32 11.74 -10.99
C ALA A 189 17.52 11.24 -9.78
N THR A 190 17.59 9.93 -9.47
CA THR A 190 16.93 9.39 -8.27
C THR A 190 17.58 9.90 -6.99
N LYS A 191 18.91 9.92 -6.93
CA LYS A 191 19.65 10.48 -5.79
C LYS A 191 19.37 11.97 -5.60
N GLN A 192 19.43 12.77 -6.67
CA GLN A 192 19.17 14.20 -6.62
C GLN A 192 17.73 14.51 -6.20
N TYR A 193 16.76 13.73 -6.68
CA TYR A 193 15.37 13.84 -6.26
C TYR A 193 15.22 13.63 -4.75
N THR A 194 15.77 12.54 -4.22
CA THR A 194 15.80 12.24 -2.78
C THR A 194 16.44 13.39 -2.00
N ASP A 195 17.61 13.86 -2.44
CA ASP A 195 18.36 14.94 -1.80
C ASP A 195 17.52 16.22 -1.72
N ASN A 196 16.88 16.61 -2.82
CA ASN A 196 16.03 17.79 -2.91
C ASN A 196 14.76 17.65 -2.07
N PHE A 197 14.12 16.47 -2.07
CA PHE A 197 12.86 16.23 -1.36
C PHE A 197 13.01 16.53 0.13
N PHE A 198 14.09 16.03 0.74
CA PHE A 198 14.39 16.30 2.16
C PHE A 198 14.67 17.78 2.45
N VAL A 199 15.29 18.51 1.52
CA VAL A 199 15.59 19.95 1.69
C VAL A 199 14.32 20.80 1.53
N GLN A 200 13.43 20.41 0.62
CA GLN A 200 12.23 21.18 0.28
C GLN A 200 11.06 20.93 1.23
N HIS A 201 11.02 19.76 1.88
CA HIS A 201 9.87 19.35 2.70
C HIS A 201 10.20 19.01 4.17
N PRO A 202 11.06 19.75 4.89
CA PRO A 202 11.40 19.41 6.28
C PRO A 202 10.17 19.42 7.21
N GLU A 203 9.25 20.37 7.00
CA GLU A 203 8.00 20.47 7.78
C GLU A 203 7.04 19.29 7.54
N LEU A 204 7.12 18.65 6.35
CA LEU A 204 6.32 17.46 6.08
C LEU A 204 6.76 16.32 6.99
N PHE A 205 8.05 16.00 7.04
CA PHE A 205 8.58 14.94 7.92
C PHE A 205 8.32 15.25 9.40
N LYS A 206 8.51 16.50 9.81
CA LYS A 206 8.16 16.94 11.17
C LYS A 206 6.68 16.68 11.47
N SER A 207 5.78 17.04 10.56
CA SER A 207 4.35 16.77 10.70
C SER A 207 4.05 15.27 10.78
N ARG A 208 4.75 14.42 10.00
CA ARG A 208 4.61 12.95 10.10
C ARG A 208 4.94 12.44 11.50
N ILE A 209 6.04 12.92 12.07
CA ILE A 209 6.48 12.59 13.43
C ILE A 209 5.48 13.09 14.47
N ASP A 210 5.12 14.37 14.42
CA ASP A 210 4.26 15.04 15.41
C ASP A 210 2.85 14.42 15.45
N ASN A 211 2.37 13.88 14.32
CA ASN A 211 1.06 13.22 14.20
C ASN A 211 1.11 11.69 14.35
N ASN A 212 2.21 11.13 14.89
CA ASN A 212 2.37 9.69 15.17
C ASN A 212 2.28 8.76 13.94
N TYR A 213 2.62 9.26 12.74
CA TYR A 213 2.65 8.42 11.54
C TYR A 213 3.88 7.52 11.44
N ILE A 214 4.83 7.65 12.37
CA ILE A 214 5.99 6.76 12.49
C ILE A 214 5.66 5.69 13.53
N CYS A 215 5.52 4.42 13.12
CA CYS A 215 5.15 3.32 14.00
C CYS A 215 5.91 2.03 13.65
N GLU A 216 5.74 0.97 14.45
CA GLU A 216 6.23 -0.39 14.17
C GLU A 216 5.38 -1.06 13.07
N CYS A 217 5.57 -0.59 11.84
CA CYS A 217 4.95 -1.05 10.59
C CYS A 217 5.38 -2.47 10.18
N HIS A 218 4.92 -2.95 9.03
CA HIS A 218 5.32 -4.23 8.43
C HIS A 218 6.73 -4.20 7.83
N GLY A 219 7.09 -3.12 7.13
CA GLY A 219 8.42 -2.89 6.57
C GLY A 219 8.72 -3.60 5.23
N ASP A 220 7.87 -4.52 4.77
CA ASP A 220 8.02 -5.32 3.54
C ASP A 220 6.67 -5.73 2.94
N LEU A 221 5.72 -4.80 2.89
CA LEU A 221 4.32 -5.06 2.54
C LEU A 221 4.10 -5.16 1.03
N HIS A 222 4.60 -6.23 0.40
CA HIS A 222 4.43 -6.53 -1.02
C HIS A 222 3.55 -7.77 -1.26
N LEU A 223 3.09 -8.02 -2.50
CA LEU A 223 2.06 -9.04 -2.78
C LEU A 223 2.44 -10.49 -2.41
N ARG A 224 3.74 -10.80 -2.21
CA ARG A 224 4.17 -12.12 -1.72
C ARG A 224 4.06 -12.29 -0.21
N ASN A 225 3.80 -11.21 0.52
CA ASN A 225 3.67 -11.14 1.98
C ASN A 225 2.21 -10.82 2.40
N ILE A 226 1.28 -11.01 1.46
CA ILE A 226 -0.15 -10.80 1.64
C ILE A 226 -0.88 -12.03 1.12
N ALA A 227 -1.75 -12.62 1.93
CA ALA A 227 -2.53 -13.81 1.57
C ALA A 227 -4.04 -13.60 1.81
N LEU A 228 -4.89 -14.15 0.95
CA LEU A 228 -6.33 -14.29 1.16
C LEU A 228 -6.64 -15.71 1.60
N TRP A 229 -6.74 -15.95 2.91
CA TRP A 229 -6.97 -17.28 3.46
C TRP A 229 -8.14 -17.28 4.44
N HIS A 230 -9.05 -18.24 4.31
CA HIS A 230 -10.33 -18.27 5.02
C HIS A 230 -11.11 -16.95 4.93
N ASP A 231 -11.19 -16.38 3.73
CA ASP A 231 -11.85 -15.11 3.42
C ASP A 231 -11.31 -13.91 4.23
N LYS A 232 -10.07 -14.02 4.74
CA LYS A 232 -9.36 -12.96 5.45
C LYS A 232 -8.06 -12.62 4.76
N ILE A 233 -7.79 -11.32 4.66
CA ILE A 233 -6.49 -10.82 4.23
C ILE A 233 -5.54 -10.90 5.42
N MET A 234 -4.42 -11.58 5.24
CA MET A 234 -3.38 -11.75 6.24
C MET A 234 -2.10 -11.06 5.77
N LEU A 235 -1.52 -10.22 6.64
CA LEU A 235 -0.25 -9.54 6.41
C LEU A 235 0.83 -10.31 7.19
N PHE A 236 1.68 -11.04 6.49
CA PHE A 236 2.63 -11.97 7.09
C PHE A 236 4.05 -11.72 6.60
N ASP A 237 5.04 -12.25 7.32
CA ASP A 237 6.47 -12.03 7.05
C ASP A 237 6.91 -10.55 7.26
N CYS A 238 6.38 -9.91 8.31
CA CYS A 238 6.86 -8.61 8.80
C CYS A 238 8.35 -8.65 9.17
N ILE A 239 9.13 -7.61 8.83
CA ILE A 239 10.57 -7.57 9.09
C ILE A 239 10.87 -7.61 10.60
N GLU A 240 11.42 -8.73 11.08
CA GLU A 240 11.75 -8.94 12.49
C GLU A 240 13.16 -8.49 12.87
N PHE A 241 14.06 -8.40 11.91
CA PHE A 241 15.50 -8.34 12.17
C PHE A 241 16.13 -6.95 12.16
N ASN A 242 15.43 -5.94 11.65
CA ASN A 242 15.98 -4.58 11.49
C ASN A 242 14.93 -3.52 11.80
N GLU A 243 15.10 -2.85 12.93
CA GLU A 243 14.22 -1.77 13.38
C GLU A 243 14.10 -0.62 12.38
N PRO A 244 15.18 -0.01 11.84
CA PRO A 244 15.08 0.98 10.76
C PRO A 244 14.25 0.58 9.54
N PHE A 245 14.01 -0.71 9.31
CA PHE A 245 13.18 -1.18 8.19
C PHE A 245 11.69 -1.32 8.54
N ARG A 246 11.33 -1.30 9.82
CA ARG A 246 9.94 -1.40 10.31
C ARG A 246 9.47 -0.23 11.19
N PHE A 247 10.37 0.53 11.80
CA PHE A 247 10.08 1.79 12.49
C PHE A 247 10.08 2.90 11.46
N VAL A 248 9.00 2.95 10.68
CA VAL A 248 8.91 3.77 9.48
C VAL A 248 7.59 4.51 9.45
N ASP A 249 7.50 5.49 8.57
CA ASP A 249 6.26 6.14 8.23
C ASP A 249 5.25 5.12 7.65
N VAL A 250 3.97 5.18 8.02
CA VAL A 250 2.93 4.31 7.45
C VAL A 250 2.85 4.36 5.91
N MET A 251 3.20 5.50 5.29
CA MET A 251 3.23 5.63 3.83
C MET A 251 4.37 4.83 3.19
N TYR A 252 5.36 4.38 3.96
CA TYR A 252 6.40 3.48 3.49
C TYR A 252 5.83 2.10 3.14
N ASP A 253 4.94 1.56 3.98
CA ASP A 253 4.27 0.28 3.73
C ASP A 253 3.28 0.39 2.56
N VAL A 254 2.48 1.46 2.57
CA VAL A 254 1.55 1.79 1.48
C VAL A 254 2.29 1.88 0.14
N ALA A 255 3.43 2.58 0.11
CA ALA A 255 4.26 2.69 -1.09
C ALA A 255 4.73 1.33 -1.60
N PHE A 256 5.03 0.38 -0.71
CA PHE A 256 5.52 -0.93 -1.13
C PHE A 256 4.43 -1.68 -1.90
N THR A 257 3.21 -1.74 -1.36
CA THR A 257 2.07 -2.37 -2.03
C THR A 257 1.74 -1.68 -3.36
N VAL A 258 1.64 -0.34 -3.36
CA VAL A 258 1.36 0.43 -4.59
C VAL A 258 2.43 0.15 -5.65
N MET A 259 3.71 0.33 -5.31
CA MET A 259 4.83 0.11 -6.23
C MET A 259 4.85 -1.31 -6.79
N ASP A 260 4.61 -2.33 -5.95
CA ASP A 260 4.62 -3.74 -6.38
C ASP A 260 3.48 -4.05 -7.38
N ILE A 261 2.29 -3.47 -7.17
CA ILE A 261 1.16 -3.60 -8.11
C ILE A 261 1.42 -2.83 -9.41
N GLU A 262 1.95 -1.60 -9.32
CA GLU A 262 2.28 -0.79 -10.50
C GLU A 262 3.38 -1.42 -11.35
N ALA A 263 4.38 -2.08 -10.73
CA ALA A 263 5.44 -2.82 -11.42
C ALA A 263 4.89 -3.96 -12.28
N ARG A 264 3.68 -4.44 -11.98
CA ARG A 264 2.96 -5.47 -12.74
C ARG A 264 1.94 -4.88 -13.73
N GLY A 265 1.96 -3.57 -13.95
CA GLY A 265 1.15 -2.89 -14.95
C GLY A 265 -0.32 -2.66 -14.54
N ARG A 266 -0.65 -2.73 -13.25
CA ARG A 266 -2.04 -2.58 -12.75
C ARG A 266 -2.22 -1.37 -11.84
N LYS A 267 -1.86 -0.19 -12.34
CA LYS A 267 -2.05 1.09 -11.62
C LYS A 267 -3.49 1.30 -11.13
N ASP A 268 -4.47 0.78 -11.85
CA ASP A 268 -5.88 0.79 -11.47
C ASP A 268 -6.16 0.05 -10.15
N LEU A 269 -5.48 -1.08 -9.90
CA LEU A 269 -5.59 -1.82 -8.62
C LEU A 269 -4.81 -1.13 -7.50
N GLY A 270 -3.63 -0.59 -7.82
CA GLY A 270 -2.85 0.22 -6.87
C GLY A 270 -3.64 1.46 -6.40
N ASN A 271 -4.36 2.10 -7.32
CA ASN A 271 -5.25 3.22 -7.05
C ASN A 271 -6.42 2.84 -6.13
N ALA A 272 -7.04 1.67 -6.34
CA ALA A 272 -8.12 1.18 -5.50
C ALA A 272 -7.64 0.95 -4.06
N PHE A 273 -6.49 0.32 -3.87
CA PHE A 273 -5.84 0.16 -2.56
C PHE A 273 -5.53 1.51 -1.91
N LEU A 274 -4.86 2.40 -2.63
CA LEU A 274 -4.42 3.69 -2.11
C LEU A 274 -5.61 4.54 -1.65
N ASN A 275 -6.64 4.67 -2.49
CA ASN A 275 -7.83 5.45 -2.17
C ASN A 275 -8.60 4.87 -0.98
N ALA A 276 -8.73 3.54 -0.89
CA ALA A 276 -9.36 2.91 0.27
C ALA A 276 -8.57 3.18 1.56
N TYR A 277 -7.24 3.11 1.52
CA TYR A 277 -6.39 3.40 2.67
C TYR A 277 -6.49 4.86 3.15
N VAL A 278 -6.36 5.84 2.24
CA VAL A 278 -6.41 7.26 2.64
C VAL A 278 -7.81 7.73 3.00
N GLU A 279 -8.86 7.15 2.40
CA GLU A 279 -10.22 7.39 2.85
C GLU A 279 -10.39 6.88 4.28
N GLN A 280 -9.98 5.63 4.56
CA GLN A 280 -10.12 4.99 5.87
C GLN A 280 -9.35 5.74 6.98
N THR A 281 -8.13 6.20 6.70
CA THR A 281 -7.27 6.86 7.69
C THR A 281 -7.50 8.37 7.80
N GLY A 282 -8.02 9.01 6.74
CA GLY A 282 -8.05 10.47 6.64
C GLY A 282 -6.67 11.10 6.41
N ASP A 283 -5.62 10.30 6.21
CA ASP A 283 -4.24 10.73 5.98
C ASP A 283 -4.00 11.12 4.51
N TRP A 284 -4.80 12.04 4.00
CA TRP A 284 -4.64 12.53 2.63
C TRP A 284 -3.34 13.33 2.47
N GLU A 285 -2.89 14.08 3.49
CA GLU A 285 -1.61 14.78 3.44
C GLU A 285 -0.40 13.85 3.37
N GLY A 286 -0.49 12.62 3.86
CA GLY A 286 0.57 11.62 3.72
C GLY A 286 0.90 11.28 2.26
N LEU A 287 -0.03 11.53 1.32
CA LEU A 287 0.24 11.39 -0.11
C LEU A 287 1.32 12.35 -0.63
N GLN A 288 1.67 13.40 0.13
CA GLN A 288 2.79 14.28 -0.21
C GLN A 288 4.15 13.57 -0.06
N VAL A 289 4.31 12.64 0.89
CA VAL A 289 5.57 11.89 1.09
C VAL A 289 5.62 10.60 0.25
N LEU A 290 4.46 10.13 -0.22
CA LEU A 290 4.34 8.88 -0.97
C LEU A 290 5.31 8.77 -2.17
N PRO A 291 5.53 9.79 -3.03
CA PRO A 291 6.46 9.69 -4.16
C PRO A 291 7.90 9.36 -3.77
N LEU A 292 8.39 9.90 -2.63
CA LEU A 292 9.70 9.55 -2.09
C LEU A 292 9.77 8.05 -1.76
N TYR A 293 8.76 7.55 -1.05
CA TYR A 293 8.72 6.14 -0.67
C TYR A 293 8.50 5.22 -1.88
N LEU A 294 7.67 5.59 -2.87
CA LEU A 294 7.51 4.82 -4.12
C LEU A 294 8.85 4.66 -4.86
N SER A 295 9.58 5.76 -5.03
CA SER A 295 10.92 5.76 -5.64
C SER A 295 11.87 4.86 -4.84
N ARG A 296 11.89 5.01 -3.52
CA ARG A 296 12.70 4.19 -2.62
C ARG A 296 12.37 2.70 -2.70
N GLN A 297 11.09 2.31 -2.66
CA GLN A 297 10.69 0.90 -2.67
C GLN A 297 11.04 0.23 -3.99
N ALA A 298 10.81 0.91 -5.12
CA ALA A 298 11.26 0.44 -6.42
C ALA A 298 12.80 0.27 -6.43
N TYR A 299 13.54 1.26 -5.91
CA TYR A 299 15.01 1.19 -5.84
C TYR A 299 15.51 0.01 -4.98
N VAL A 300 14.86 -0.28 -3.86
CA VAL A 300 15.19 -1.44 -3.02
C VAL A 300 14.95 -2.75 -3.76
N ARG A 301 13.83 -2.91 -4.48
CA ARG A 301 13.58 -4.09 -5.31
C ARG A 301 14.61 -4.23 -6.43
N ALA A 302 15.03 -3.12 -7.02
CA ALA A 302 16.10 -3.10 -8.01
C ALA A 302 17.43 -3.59 -7.40
N LYS A 303 17.82 -3.05 -6.24
CA LYS A 303 19.04 -3.42 -5.50
C LYS A 303 19.08 -4.91 -5.17
N VAL A 304 18.01 -5.45 -4.58
CA VAL A 304 17.96 -6.87 -4.19
C VAL A 304 18.12 -7.78 -5.41
N ASN A 305 17.49 -7.46 -6.54
CA ASN A 305 17.68 -8.22 -7.77
C ASN A 305 19.09 -8.06 -8.35
N SER A 306 19.73 -6.89 -8.19
CA SER A 306 21.13 -6.68 -8.60
C SER A 306 22.11 -7.54 -7.81
N PHE A 307 21.89 -7.81 -6.52
CA PHE A 307 22.79 -8.66 -5.72
C PHE A 307 22.92 -10.09 -6.26
N LEU A 308 21.88 -10.62 -6.90
CA LEU A 308 21.92 -11.94 -7.54
C LEU A 308 22.92 -12.02 -8.70
N LEU A 309 23.32 -10.88 -9.25
CA LEU A 309 24.25 -10.82 -10.37
C LEU A 309 25.68 -11.17 -9.96
N ASP A 310 26.02 -10.95 -8.70
CA ASP A 310 27.36 -11.14 -8.15
C ASP A 310 27.55 -12.54 -7.55
N ASP A 311 26.47 -13.28 -7.28
CA ASP A 311 26.55 -14.63 -6.72
C ASP A 311 27.07 -15.62 -7.78
N PRO A 312 28.26 -16.23 -7.61
CA PRO A 312 28.84 -17.15 -8.60
C PRO A 312 28.05 -18.45 -8.76
N ASN A 313 27.18 -18.79 -7.80
CA ASN A 313 26.41 -20.03 -7.80
C ASN A 313 25.09 -19.91 -8.58
N ILE A 314 24.71 -18.71 -8.99
CA ILE A 314 23.48 -18.46 -9.74
C ILE A 314 23.73 -18.67 -11.25
N PRO A 315 22.92 -19.51 -11.94
CA PRO A 315 23.08 -19.73 -13.37
C PRO A 315 22.96 -18.44 -14.20
N ALA A 316 23.70 -18.37 -15.31
CA ALA A 316 23.73 -17.18 -16.17
C ALA A 316 22.33 -16.72 -16.64
N ALA A 317 21.44 -17.66 -16.98
CA ALA A 317 20.06 -17.35 -17.37
C ALA A 317 19.28 -16.65 -16.25
N VAL A 318 19.42 -17.11 -15.01
CA VAL A 318 18.77 -16.49 -13.83
C VAL A 318 19.36 -15.10 -13.57
N LYS A 319 20.67 -14.92 -13.78
CA LYS A 319 21.30 -13.59 -13.70
C LYS A 319 20.76 -12.64 -14.77
N GLU A 320 20.56 -13.12 -15.99
CA GLU A 320 20.01 -12.29 -17.06
C GLU A 320 18.58 -11.83 -16.76
N GLU A 321 17.72 -12.74 -16.28
CA GLU A 321 16.36 -12.41 -15.85
C GLU A 321 16.34 -11.45 -14.65
N SER A 322 17.23 -11.67 -13.67
CA SER A 322 17.39 -10.78 -12.52
C SER A 322 17.85 -9.39 -12.95
N ALA A 323 18.75 -9.29 -13.94
CA ALA A 323 19.20 -8.00 -14.48
C ALA A 323 18.07 -7.25 -15.19
N LYS A 324 17.22 -7.95 -15.96
CA LYS A 324 16.02 -7.35 -16.59
C LYS A 324 15.04 -6.85 -15.55
N THR A 325 14.77 -7.66 -14.52
CA THR A 325 13.89 -7.31 -13.40
C THR A 325 14.44 -6.09 -12.63
N ALA A 326 15.72 -6.09 -12.29
CA ALA A 326 16.38 -4.95 -11.64
C ALA A 326 16.26 -3.68 -12.49
N SER A 327 16.49 -3.79 -13.82
CA SER A 327 16.40 -2.64 -14.72
C SER A 327 14.98 -2.06 -14.81
N ALA A 328 13.95 -2.90 -14.79
CA ALA A 328 12.56 -2.44 -14.73
C ALA A 328 12.29 -1.65 -13.44
N TYR A 329 12.76 -2.13 -12.29
CA TYR A 329 12.59 -1.42 -11.02
C TYR A 329 13.43 -0.13 -10.92
N TYR A 330 14.66 -0.07 -11.43
CA TYR A 330 15.41 1.19 -11.50
C TYR A 330 14.73 2.21 -12.41
N ARG A 331 14.16 1.77 -13.53
CA ARG A 331 13.34 2.63 -14.40
C ARG A 331 12.12 3.14 -13.65
N GLN A 332 11.39 2.28 -12.96
CA GLN A 332 10.22 2.66 -12.17
C GLN A 332 10.58 3.68 -11.07
N ALA A 333 11.68 3.46 -10.34
CA ALA A 333 12.17 4.39 -9.32
C ALA A 333 12.47 5.78 -9.90
N TRP A 334 13.05 5.82 -11.11
CA TRP A 334 13.32 7.04 -11.87
C TRP A 334 12.06 7.68 -12.46
N GLU A 335 11.06 6.90 -12.86
CA GLU A 335 9.76 7.40 -13.32
C GLU A 335 9.00 8.14 -12.21
N TYR A 336 9.09 7.65 -10.96
CA TYR A 336 8.49 8.33 -9.80
C TYR A 336 9.13 9.69 -9.48
N THR A 337 10.33 9.98 -9.99
CA THR A 337 10.96 11.30 -9.79
C THR A 337 10.56 12.32 -10.85
N LYS A 338 9.80 11.91 -11.88
CA LYS A 338 9.41 12.78 -12.97
C LYS A 338 8.26 13.69 -12.53
N PRO A 339 8.37 15.01 -12.79
CA PRO A 339 7.29 15.92 -12.47
C PRO A 339 6.04 15.53 -13.24
N GLN A 340 4.90 15.57 -12.54
CA GLN A 340 3.57 15.37 -13.11
C GLN A 340 2.79 16.67 -13.00
N GLN A 341 1.90 16.94 -13.96
CA GLN A 341 0.97 18.05 -13.85
C GLN A 341 -0.32 17.55 -13.20
N GLY A 342 -0.62 18.06 -12.02
CA GLY A 342 -1.88 17.76 -11.34
C GLY A 342 -3.05 18.52 -11.95
N LYS A 343 -4.26 18.09 -11.60
CA LYS A 343 -5.51 18.70 -12.04
C LYS A 343 -6.62 18.47 -11.02
N LEU A 344 -7.62 19.35 -11.02
CA LEU A 344 -8.83 19.18 -10.21
C LEU A 344 -10.01 18.74 -11.07
N ILE A 345 -10.75 17.76 -10.57
CA ILE A 345 -11.97 17.26 -11.19
C ILE A 345 -13.09 17.36 -10.14
N LEU A 346 -14.04 18.26 -10.36
CA LEU A 346 -15.19 18.43 -9.49
C LEU A 346 -16.32 17.52 -9.97
N MET A 347 -16.91 16.74 -9.06
CA MET A 347 -18.15 16.04 -9.36
C MET A 347 -19.33 16.95 -9.08
N SER A 348 -20.33 16.97 -9.94
CA SER A 348 -21.57 17.73 -9.73
C SER A 348 -22.79 16.88 -10.09
N GLY A 349 -23.94 17.20 -9.51
CA GLY A 349 -25.21 16.51 -9.74
C GLY A 349 -25.92 16.07 -8.46
N LEU A 350 -27.17 15.65 -8.59
CA LEU A 350 -28.04 15.26 -7.46
C LEU A 350 -27.47 14.05 -6.69
N SER A 351 -27.85 13.90 -5.42
CA SER A 351 -27.65 12.63 -4.70
C SER A 351 -28.33 11.49 -5.47
N GLY A 352 -27.63 10.37 -5.69
CA GLY A 352 -28.15 9.24 -6.49
C GLY A 352 -27.90 9.36 -8.01
N ALA A 353 -27.43 10.50 -8.52
CA ALA A 353 -27.13 10.71 -9.94
C ALA A 353 -25.84 10.00 -10.43
N GLY A 354 -25.21 9.14 -9.63
CA GLY A 354 -24.04 8.35 -10.04
C GLY A 354 -22.67 9.02 -9.84
N LYS A 355 -22.59 10.19 -9.20
CA LYS A 355 -21.32 10.93 -8.95
C LYS A 355 -20.18 10.05 -8.43
N SER A 356 -20.37 9.40 -7.28
CA SER A 356 -19.30 8.61 -6.66
C SER A 356 -18.91 7.38 -7.47
N THR A 357 -19.86 6.78 -8.21
CA THR A 357 -19.57 5.70 -9.15
C THR A 357 -18.69 6.18 -10.31
N THR A 358 -19.04 7.34 -10.90
CA THR A 358 -18.26 7.96 -11.97
C THR A 358 -16.89 8.43 -11.47
N ALA A 359 -16.82 9.02 -10.28
CA ALA A 359 -15.59 9.45 -9.63
C ALA A 359 -14.63 8.28 -9.40
N LYS A 360 -15.14 7.16 -8.86
CA LYS A 360 -14.37 5.93 -8.66
C LYS A 360 -13.87 5.33 -9.98
N TYR A 361 -14.68 5.40 -11.04
CA TYR A 361 -14.26 5.00 -12.38
C TYR A 361 -13.11 5.87 -12.90
N LEU A 362 -13.26 7.20 -12.81
CA LEU A 362 -12.23 8.16 -13.22
C LEU A 362 -10.95 8.04 -12.40
N ALA A 363 -11.06 7.83 -11.09
CA ALA A 363 -9.93 7.65 -10.19
C ALA A 363 -8.99 6.54 -10.69
N ARG A 364 -9.56 5.39 -11.05
CA ARG A 364 -8.78 4.26 -11.55
C ARG A 364 -8.17 4.50 -12.93
N LYS A 365 -8.90 5.18 -13.82
CA LYS A 365 -8.42 5.46 -15.19
C LYS A 365 -7.33 6.51 -15.23
N LEU A 366 -7.41 7.51 -14.36
CA LEU A 366 -6.49 8.64 -14.28
C LEU A 366 -5.42 8.49 -13.20
N ASN A 367 -5.44 7.38 -12.45
CA ASN A 367 -4.70 7.22 -11.20
C ASN A 367 -4.90 8.42 -10.24
N ALA A 368 -6.13 8.91 -10.14
CA ALA A 368 -6.47 10.10 -9.36
C ALA A 368 -6.79 9.76 -7.89
N VAL A 369 -6.56 10.74 -7.02
CA VAL A 369 -6.98 10.70 -5.61
C VAL A 369 -8.45 11.08 -5.53
N HIS A 370 -9.28 10.22 -4.95
CA HIS A 370 -10.72 10.41 -4.82
C HIS A 370 -11.06 10.91 -3.41
N LEU A 371 -11.36 12.20 -3.31
CA LEU A 371 -11.74 12.84 -2.05
C LEU A 371 -13.26 12.95 -1.97
N ARG A 372 -13.87 12.19 -1.05
CA ARG A 372 -15.32 12.19 -0.84
C ARG A 372 -15.70 13.12 0.29
N SER A 373 -16.61 14.05 0.02
CA SER A 373 -17.06 15.01 1.03
C SER A 373 -17.67 14.35 2.28
N ASP A 374 -18.35 13.20 2.14
CA ASP A 374 -18.87 12.45 3.29
C ASP A 374 -17.73 11.88 4.16
N ALA A 375 -16.66 11.35 3.58
CA ALA A 375 -15.50 10.90 4.34
C ALA A 375 -14.80 12.07 5.05
N VAL A 376 -14.53 13.17 4.33
CA VAL A 376 -13.93 14.38 4.91
C VAL A 376 -14.78 14.92 6.08
N ARG A 377 -16.11 14.91 5.93
CA ARG A 377 -17.04 15.36 6.97
C ARG A 377 -16.98 14.48 8.21
N LYS A 378 -16.97 13.16 8.06
CA LYS A 378 -16.89 12.21 9.18
C LYS A 378 -15.55 12.32 9.92
N HIS A 379 -14.45 12.45 9.19
CA HIS A 379 -13.13 12.71 9.78
C HIS A 379 -13.08 14.03 10.56
N LEU A 380 -13.64 15.11 10.02
CA LEU A 380 -13.73 16.40 10.75
C LEU A 380 -14.60 16.31 12.02
N ALA A 381 -15.57 15.40 12.04
CA ALA A 381 -16.47 15.17 13.18
C ALA A 381 -15.93 14.11 14.17
N GLY A 382 -14.83 13.41 13.85
CA GLY A 382 -14.33 12.29 14.65
C GLY A 382 -15.24 11.07 14.65
N ILE A 383 -16.03 10.87 13.59
CA ILE A 383 -16.98 9.75 13.45
C ILE A 383 -16.35 8.67 12.56
N PRO A 384 -16.39 7.38 12.94
CA PRO A 384 -15.95 6.29 12.07
C PRO A 384 -16.71 6.29 10.73
N LEU A 385 -16.02 6.01 9.63
CA LEU A 385 -16.61 6.16 8.28
C LEU A 385 -17.89 5.34 8.04
N LEU A 386 -17.97 4.15 8.64
CA LEU A 386 -19.12 3.24 8.47
C LEU A 386 -20.27 3.56 9.42
N GLU A 387 -20.06 4.43 10.41
CA GLU A 387 -21.13 4.88 11.30
C GLU A 387 -21.90 6.03 10.66
N LYS A 388 -23.21 6.07 10.91
CA LYS A 388 -24.05 7.19 10.45
C LYS A 388 -23.78 8.42 11.32
N GLY A 389 -23.57 9.57 10.68
CA GLY A 389 -23.55 10.84 11.40
C GLY A 389 -24.96 11.30 11.79
N GLY A 390 -25.07 12.12 12.83
CA GLY A 390 -26.31 12.84 13.14
C GLY A 390 -26.44 14.14 12.32
N ASP A 391 -27.53 14.88 12.53
CA ASP A 391 -27.81 16.12 11.80
C ASP A 391 -26.75 17.21 12.04
N GLU A 392 -26.00 17.13 13.14
CA GLU A 392 -24.96 18.08 13.53
C GLU A 392 -23.81 18.19 12.51
N ILE A 393 -23.50 17.11 11.78
CA ILE A 393 -22.43 17.15 10.77
C ILE A 393 -22.87 17.82 9.46
N TYR A 394 -24.17 18.08 9.28
CA TYR A 394 -24.77 18.69 8.10
C TYR A 394 -25.20 20.14 8.31
N THR A 395 -24.79 20.77 9.40
CA THR A 395 -24.99 22.21 9.61
C THR A 395 -24.31 23.05 8.52
N PRO A 396 -24.77 24.29 8.26
CA PRO A 396 -24.11 25.18 7.29
C PRO A 396 -22.62 25.40 7.62
N GLU A 397 -22.28 25.53 8.90
CA GLU A 397 -20.89 25.68 9.36
C GLU A 397 -20.05 24.44 9.05
N MET A 398 -20.55 23.24 9.36
CA MET A 398 -19.85 22.00 9.04
C MET A 398 -19.72 21.78 7.53
N THR A 399 -20.75 22.14 6.76
CA THR A 399 -20.70 22.12 5.29
C THR A 399 -19.59 23.02 4.77
N GLN A 400 -19.50 24.26 5.27
CA GLN A 400 -18.41 25.16 4.90
C GLN A 400 -17.04 24.58 5.25
N LYS A 401 -16.86 24.07 6.48
CA LYS A 401 -15.61 23.41 6.92
C LYS A 401 -15.24 22.23 6.01
N THR A 402 -16.19 21.36 5.67
CA THR A 402 -15.96 20.22 4.78
C THR A 402 -15.49 20.66 3.39
N TYR A 403 -16.17 21.62 2.76
CA TYR A 403 -15.81 22.06 1.41
C TYR A 403 -14.48 22.83 1.40
N SER A 404 -14.20 23.67 2.40
CA SER A 404 -12.90 24.32 2.56
C SER A 404 -11.78 23.30 2.73
N ARG A 405 -11.99 22.26 3.55
CA ARG A 405 -11.01 21.18 3.73
C ARG A 405 -10.81 20.37 2.46
N LEU A 406 -11.89 20.02 1.76
CA LEU A 406 -11.85 19.28 0.50
C LEU A 406 -11.03 20.03 -0.57
N LEU A 407 -11.28 21.33 -0.72
CA LEU A 407 -10.55 22.17 -1.65
C LEU A 407 -9.08 22.34 -1.23
N ALA A 408 -8.79 22.55 0.06
CA ALA A 408 -7.42 22.66 0.55
C ALA A 408 -6.60 21.39 0.26
N LEU A 409 -7.17 20.21 0.55
CA LEU A 409 -6.56 18.92 0.21
C LEU A 409 -6.36 18.78 -1.30
N GLY A 410 -7.38 19.13 -2.09
CA GLY A 410 -7.32 19.13 -3.56
C GLY A 410 -6.16 19.94 -4.10
N ILE A 411 -6.02 21.18 -3.64
CA ILE A 411 -4.95 22.09 -4.07
C ILE A 411 -3.58 21.59 -3.62
N ILE A 412 -3.44 21.13 -2.37
CA ILE A 412 -2.17 20.58 -1.86
C ILE A 412 -1.70 19.43 -2.77
N LEU A 413 -2.57 18.45 -3.01
CA LEU A 413 -2.21 17.25 -3.77
C LEU A 413 -2.03 17.55 -5.27
N ALA A 414 -2.86 18.40 -5.86
CA ALA A 414 -2.72 18.74 -7.27
C ALA A 414 -1.43 19.54 -7.56
N ASN A 415 -0.97 20.39 -6.63
CA ASN A 415 0.35 21.02 -6.75
C ASN A 415 1.51 20.02 -6.67
N GLN A 416 1.31 18.86 -6.04
CA GLN A 416 2.28 17.75 -6.04
C GLN A 416 2.18 16.86 -7.28
N GLY A 417 1.34 17.23 -8.26
CA GLY A 417 1.21 16.50 -9.52
C GLY A 417 0.09 15.46 -9.56
N TRP A 418 -0.72 15.33 -8.49
CA TRP A 418 -1.84 14.39 -8.49
C TRP A 418 -3.01 14.92 -9.32
N SER A 419 -3.67 14.04 -10.06
CA SER A 419 -5.07 14.28 -10.43
C SER A 419 -5.93 14.07 -9.18
N VAL A 420 -6.81 15.01 -8.86
CA VAL A 420 -7.64 14.93 -7.65
C VAL A 420 -9.11 15.13 -8.01
N ILE A 421 -9.94 14.20 -7.56
CA ILE A 421 -11.39 14.25 -7.72
C ILE A 421 -12.02 14.74 -6.42
N LEU A 422 -12.70 15.88 -6.49
CA LEU A 422 -13.50 16.43 -5.39
C LEU A 422 -14.94 15.94 -5.55
N ASP A 423 -15.27 14.83 -4.88
CA ASP A 423 -16.57 14.19 -4.93
C ASP A 423 -17.52 14.77 -3.87
N ALA A 424 -18.20 15.83 -4.28
CA ALA A 424 -19.24 16.51 -3.53
C ALA A 424 -20.42 16.86 -4.46
N LYS A 425 -21.43 17.57 -3.97
CA LYS A 425 -22.59 17.93 -4.81
C LYS A 425 -22.27 19.05 -5.80
N TYR A 426 -21.40 19.99 -5.42
CA TYR A 426 -21.09 21.21 -6.16
C TYR A 426 -22.31 21.80 -6.89
N ASP A 427 -23.41 21.89 -6.15
CA ASP A 427 -24.75 22.32 -6.60
C ASP A 427 -24.94 23.85 -6.47
N ARG A 428 -24.03 24.54 -5.79
CA ARG A 428 -24.02 25.99 -5.62
C ARG A 428 -22.89 26.66 -6.41
N GLN A 429 -23.16 27.85 -6.95
CA GLN A 429 -22.22 28.63 -7.77
C GLN A 429 -20.99 29.07 -6.96
N ASP A 430 -21.17 29.53 -5.73
CA ASP A 430 -20.09 29.97 -4.84
C ASP A 430 -19.06 28.85 -4.56
N LEU A 431 -19.53 27.61 -4.36
CA LEU A 431 -18.67 26.44 -4.15
C LEU A 431 -17.84 26.10 -5.39
N ARG A 432 -18.42 26.24 -6.59
CA ARG A 432 -17.72 25.98 -7.86
C ARG A 432 -16.76 27.11 -8.20
N GLU A 433 -17.18 28.36 -8.02
CA GLU A 433 -16.36 29.56 -8.23
C GLU A 433 -15.13 29.56 -7.32
N ALA A 434 -15.29 29.18 -6.05
CA ALA A 434 -14.17 29.06 -5.12
C ALA A 434 -13.12 28.05 -5.61
N ALA A 435 -13.56 26.88 -6.09
CA ALA A 435 -12.66 25.86 -6.61
C ALA A 435 -11.97 26.28 -7.92
N ILE A 436 -12.71 26.86 -8.87
CA ILE A 436 -12.17 27.38 -10.13
C ILE A 436 -11.13 28.48 -9.87
N SER A 437 -11.46 29.40 -8.96
CA SER A 437 -10.59 30.53 -8.61
C SER A 437 -9.30 30.08 -7.93
N GLN A 438 -9.38 29.14 -6.98
CA GLN A 438 -8.20 28.54 -6.35
C GLN A 438 -7.36 27.73 -7.35
N ALA A 439 -7.99 26.95 -8.23
CA ALA A 439 -7.29 26.22 -9.29
C ALA A 439 -6.52 27.20 -10.21
N ALA A 440 -7.16 28.30 -10.62
CA ALA A 440 -6.53 29.31 -11.47
C ALA A 440 -5.34 30.00 -10.78
N GLN A 441 -5.46 30.34 -9.49
CA GLN A 441 -4.37 30.92 -8.69
C GLN A 441 -3.14 30.00 -8.65
N HIS A 442 -3.36 28.69 -8.62
CA HIS A 442 -2.32 27.66 -8.61
C HIS A 442 -1.95 27.13 -10.01
N GLN A 443 -2.53 27.69 -11.09
CA GLN A 443 -2.30 27.27 -12.48
C GLN A 443 -2.62 25.79 -12.73
N LEU A 444 -3.64 25.27 -12.04
CA LEU A 444 -4.12 23.90 -12.16
C LEU A 444 -5.29 23.81 -13.14
N PRO A 445 -5.27 22.87 -14.11
CA PRO A 445 -6.44 22.55 -14.91
C PRO A 445 -7.62 22.12 -14.03
N VAL A 446 -8.83 22.54 -14.40
CA VAL A 446 -10.06 22.19 -13.69
C VAL A 446 -11.12 21.65 -14.65
N HIS A 447 -11.80 20.59 -14.25
CA HIS A 447 -12.95 20.00 -14.96
C HIS A 447 -14.12 19.82 -14.02
N ILE A 448 -15.34 19.96 -14.51
CA ILE A 448 -16.58 19.72 -13.78
C ILE A 448 -17.35 18.61 -14.48
N ILE A 449 -17.48 17.46 -13.82
CA ILE A 449 -18.24 16.32 -14.33
C ILE A 449 -19.64 16.39 -13.74
N ASN A 450 -20.59 16.87 -14.54
CA ASN A 450 -21.98 16.98 -14.16
C ASN A 450 -22.71 15.67 -14.47
N CYS A 451 -22.89 14.84 -13.45
CA CYS A 451 -23.59 13.56 -13.56
C CYS A 451 -25.11 13.75 -13.53
N THR A 452 -25.79 13.20 -14.54
CA THR A 452 -27.24 13.23 -14.68
C THR A 452 -27.82 11.82 -14.79
N ALA A 453 -29.10 11.69 -14.43
CA ALA A 453 -29.93 10.51 -14.65
C ALA A 453 -31.41 10.93 -14.53
N PRO A 454 -32.36 10.19 -15.13
CA PRO A 454 -33.79 10.40 -14.91
C PRO A 454 -34.15 10.35 -13.43
N LEU A 455 -35.10 11.19 -12.99
CA LEU A 455 -35.47 11.30 -11.57
C LEU A 455 -35.95 9.97 -10.97
N GLU A 456 -36.64 9.15 -11.77
CA GLU A 456 -37.08 7.80 -11.38
C GLU A 456 -35.89 6.91 -11.01
N VAL A 457 -34.85 6.91 -11.86
CA VAL A 457 -33.60 6.15 -11.65
C VAL A 457 -32.85 6.67 -10.42
N VAL A 458 -32.77 7.99 -10.25
CA VAL A 458 -32.13 8.62 -9.07
C VAL A 458 -32.83 8.19 -7.78
N THR A 459 -34.17 8.18 -7.78
CA THR A 459 -34.98 7.79 -6.62
C THR A 459 -34.78 6.31 -6.28
N GLU A 460 -34.85 5.44 -7.28
CA GLU A 460 -34.62 3.99 -7.11
C GLU A 460 -33.23 3.70 -6.54
N ARG A 461 -32.19 4.36 -7.05
CA ARG A 461 -30.81 4.21 -6.55
C ARG A 461 -30.66 4.61 -5.08
N LEU A 462 -31.38 5.62 -4.62
CA LEU A 462 -31.32 6.04 -3.21
C LEU A 462 -32.06 5.07 -2.30
N LEU A 463 -33.17 4.47 -2.75
CA LEU A 463 -33.93 3.48 -1.99
C LEU A 463 -33.17 2.15 -1.83
N ASN A 464 -32.42 1.75 -2.85
CA ASN A 464 -31.69 0.47 -2.88
C ASN A 464 -30.24 0.56 -2.34
N ARG A 465 -29.81 1.72 -1.82
CA ARG A 465 -28.43 1.94 -1.37
C ARG A 465 -28.15 1.20 -0.06
N THR A 466 -27.12 0.36 -0.04
CA THR A 466 -26.63 -0.35 1.16
C THR A 466 -25.10 -0.30 1.23
N GLY A 467 -24.53 -0.21 2.45
CA GLY A 467 -23.07 -0.35 2.66
C GLY A 467 -22.21 0.82 2.15
N ASP A 468 -22.79 2.01 2.01
CA ASP A 468 -22.10 3.24 1.58
C ASP A 468 -21.96 4.21 2.77
N ILE A 469 -20.91 5.03 2.79
CA ILE A 469 -20.66 6.05 3.82
C ILE A 469 -21.56 7.28 3.67
N ALA A 470 -22.25 7.44 2.53
CA ALA A 470 -23.07 8.60 2.22
C ALA A 470 -24.47 8.53 2.89
N ASP A 471 -24.84 9.55 3.68
CA ASP A 471 -26.07 9.55 4.49
C ASP A 471 -27.33 10.08 3.77
N ALA A 472 -27.23 10.43 2.47
CA ALA A 472 -28.35 11.02 1.73
C ALA A 472 -29.51 10.03 1.48
N THR A 473 -30.74 10.43 1.83
CA THR A 473 -31.99 9.68 1.62
C THR A 473 -32.84 10.25 0.48
N ALA A 474 -33.81 9.47 -0.02
CA ALA A 474 -34.72 9.87 -1.09
C ALA A 474 -35.57 11.12 -0.74
N ASP A 475 -35.93 11.28 0.54
CA ASP A 475 -36.74 12.42 1.02
C ASP A 475 -36.04 13.77 0.86
N LEU A 476 -34.72 13.78 0.69
CA LEU A 476 -33.91 14.99 0.48
C LEU A 476 -33.81 15.42 -1.00
N LEU A 477 -34.36 14.67 -1.96
CA LEU A 477 -34.23 15.00 -3.39
C LEU A 477 -34.96 16.30 -3.75
N ALA A 478 -36.18 16.48 -3.26
CA ALA A 478 -36.99 17.67 -3.60
C ALA A 478 -36.34 18.97 -3.11
N SER A 479 -35.74 18.96 -1.92
CA SER A 479 -35.00 20.12 -1.39
C SER A 479 -33.71 20.37 -2.16
N GLN A 480 -32.98 19.32 -2.56
CA GLN A 480 -31.76 19.46 -3.37
C GLN A 480 -32.04 20.07 -4.75
N ILE A 481 -33.09 19.62 -5.44
CA ILE A 481 -33.48 20.19 -6.74
C ILE A 481 -33.76 21.68 -6.62
N LYS A 482 -34.46 22.09 -5.55
CA LYS A 482 -34.80 23.49 -5.31
C LYS A 482 -33.59 24.37 -4.94
N GLN A 483 -32.57 23.78 -4.31
CA GLN A 483 -31.37 24.48 -3.85
C GLN A 483 -30.25 24.50 -4.90
N SER A 484 -30.32 23.63 -5.92
CA SER A 484 -29.34 23.58 -7.00
C SER A 484 -29.40 24.84 -7.86
N GLU A 485 -28.25 25.47 -8.06
CA GLU A 485 -28.08 26.63 -8.91
C GLU A 485 -27.54 26.22 -10.28
N PRO A 486 -28.08 26.78 -11.38
CA PRO A 486 -27.63 26.45 -12.73
C PRO A 486 -26.17 26.87 -12.94
N PHE A 487 -25.52 26.22 -13.90
CA PHE A 487 -24.18 26.61 -14.35
C PHE A 487 -24.23 27.95 -15.09
N THR A 488 -23.26 28.80 -14.82
CA THR A 488 -23.08 30.10 -15.49
C THR A 488 -22.36 29.94 -16.83
N ASN A 489 -22.38 30.98 -17.66
CA ASN A 489 -21.62 31.00 -18.92
C ASN A 489 -20.11 30.89 -18.73
N GLN A 490 -19.59 31.37 -17.59
CA GLN A 490 -18.16 31.28 -17.26
C GLN A 490 -17.76 29.85 -16.88
N GLU A 491 -18.72 29.03 -16.44
CA GLU A 491 -18.47 27.63 -16.04
C GLU A 491 -18.50 26.66 -17.22
N GLN A 492 -19.22 27.00 -18.31
CA GLN A 492 -19.40 26.15 -19.49
C GLN A 492 -18.10 25.53 -20.04
N PRO A 493 -16.96 26.25 -20.15
CA PRO A 493 -15.73 25.67 -20.66
C PRO A 493 -15.16 24.51 -19.82
N TYR A 494 -15.56 24.39 -18.55
CA TYR A 494 -15.06 23.35 -17.65
C TYR A 494 -15.97 22.12 -17.59
N ILE A 495 -17.18 22.19 -18.15
CA ILE A 495 -18.23 21.20 -17.88
C ILE A 495 -18.24 20.08 -18.92
N THR A 496 -18.27 18.85 -18.41
CA THR A 496 -18.66 17.66 -19.16
C THR A 496 -19.91 17.07 -18.53
N VAL A 497 -21.00 16.99 -19.30
CA VAL A 497 -22.25 16.38 -18.84
C VAL A 497 -22.20 14.88 -19.11
N VAL A 498 -22.50 14.07 -18.09
CA VAL A 498 -22.45 12.60 -18.17
C VAL A 498 -23.79 12.01 -17.77
N ASP A 499 -24.45 11.33 -18.70
CA ASP A 499 -25.61 10.48 -18.42
C ASP A 499 -25.13 9.16 -17.81
N THR A 500 -25.38 8.99 -16.51
CA THR A 500 -24.95 7.82 -15.75
C THR A 500 -25.84 6.59 -15.94
N THR A 501 -26.77 6.64 -16.89
CA THR A 501 -27.50 5.46 -17.40
C THR A 501 -26.81 4.83 -18.60
N GLN A 502 -25.88 5.54 -19.23
CA GLN A 502 -25.11 5.09 -20.38
C GLN A 502 -23.68 4.68 -19.97
N PRO A 503 -22.96 3.89 -20.80
CA PRO A 503 -21.56 3.55 -20.55
C PRO A 503 -20.69 4.80 -20.33
N LEU A 504 -19.84 4.78 -19.31
CA LEU A 504 -19.01 5.92 -18.91
C LEU A 504 -17.78 6.10 -19.82
N ASP A 505 -17.26 5.01 -20.38
CA ASP A 505 -16.07 4.97 -21.22
C ASP A 505 -16.25 5.78 -22.51
N THR A 506 -17.43 5.72 -23.12
CA THR A 506 -17.74 6.48 -24.34
C THR A 506 -17.93 7.97 -24.09
N GLN A 507 -18.37 8.36 -22.89
CA GLN A 507 -18.66 9.75 -22.54
C GLN A 507 -17.45 10.51 -21.98
N LEU A 508 -16.46 9.80 -21.42
CA LEU A 508 -15.31 10.37 -20.71
C LEU A 508 -13.98 10.15 -21.43
N SER A 509 -13.99 9.70 -22.69
CA SER A 509 -12.78 9.39 -23.47
C SER A 509 -11.89 10.59 -23.74
N GLU A 510 -12.41 11.82 -23.71
CA GLU A 510 -11.60 13.04 -23.89
C GLU A 510 -10.88 13.45 -22.59
N LEU A 511 -11.35 12.97 -21.43
CA LEU A 511 -10.79 13.28 -20.12
C LEU A 511 -9.73 12.26 -19.67
N ILE A 512 -9.88 11.01 -20.12
CA ILE A 512 -9.00 9.84 -19.90
C ILE A 512 -7.93 9.81 -20.97
#